data_AF-A0A6L7NDS6-F1
#
_entry.id   AF-A0A6L7NDS6-F1
#
_cell.length_a   1.000
_cell.length_b   1.000
_cell.length_c   1.000
_cell.angle_alpha   90.00
_cell.angle_beta   90.00
_cell.angle_gamma   90.00
#
_symmetry.space_group_name_H-M   'P 1'
#
loop_
_entity.id
_entity.type
_entity.pdbx_description
1 polymer ?
#
loop_
_entity_poly.entity_id
_entity_poly.type
_entity_poly.pdbx_seq_one_letter_code
_entity_poly.pdbx_strand_id
1 'polypeptide(L)'
;MSRAWSDAERSRMRRAIDLARPHRTHPNPRVGCVIVGAGGKVVGEGAHRGVGTPHAETVALGQAGGAARGATAFVTLEPCSHSGRTPPSADALVAAGVARVVVAAYDPDARVRGRGVVRLQRAGIETVVGLMGEDAVRLDVGFHHHRRTGLPYVRAVVADAEARADDAVSVDIAALIGEADHLLATTNGPALPSRRRLAGLAERGHLYVAIEDVEMIGALRRAGLVDAASHYARIGEDHDGLWTQDGLRVMDAGEIGAAYRRIDLERPPAGWPPLICRRAEAAIPTRYGRFRAIGYESLDDGRHHVALVRGRVAGEEGVLVRMHSECLTGDVFASLRCDCGFQLQEAMRRIGEAGRGVILYMRGHEGRGIGLIDKLAAYALQEQGRDTVEANLDLGLPEDSRDYGAGARMLADLGVNSLRLLTNNPAKRAGVEAYGVRIVERVPLVVGENDHNRNYLHTKVAKLGHVIDMEDPPSEVRERTGQD
;
A
#
# COMPACT_ATOMS: atom_id res chain seq x y z
N MET A 1 -4.25 -16.08 41.32
CA MET A 1 -5.40 -15.31 41.84
C MET A 1 -5.41 -13.97 41.11
N SER A 2 -6.44 -13.65 40.32
CA SER A 2 -6.52 -12.34 39.65
C SER A 2 -6.81 -11.26 40.70
N ARG A 3 -6.01 -10.20 40.72
CA ARG A 3 -6.25 -9.03 41.58
C ARG A 3 -7.53 -8.33 41.08
N ALA A 4 -8.50 -8.12 41.97
CA ALA A 4 -9.66 -7.30 41.65
C ALA A 4 -9.22 -5.83 41.55
N TRP A 5 -9.45 -5.21 40.39
CA TRP A 5 -9.20 -3.79 40.19
C TRP A 5 -10.32 -2.94 40.81
N SER A 6 -9.98 -1.80 41.38
CA SER A 6 -10.96 -0.83 41.88
C SER A 6 -11.56 0.02 40.75
N ASP A 7 -12.72 0.62 41.00
CA ASP A 7 -13.35 1.52 40.03
C ASP A 7 -12.55 2.81 39.83
N ALA A 8 -11.85 3.27 40.88
CA ALA A 8 -10.91 4.37 40.78
C ALA A 8 -9.78 4.03 39.79
N GLU A 9 -9.16 2.86 39.92
CA GLU A 9 -8.09 2.42 38.99
C GLU A 9 -8.61 2.31 37.56
N ARG A 10 -9.79 1.67 37.35
CA ARG A 10 -10.44 1.60 36.03
C ARG A 10 -10.70 3.00 35.44
N SER A 11 -11.19 3.94 36.25
CA SER A 11 -11.42 5.32 35.81
C SER A 11 -10.12 6.01 35.36
N ARG A 12 -9.00 5.82 36.07
CA ARG A 12 -7.69 6.39 35.69
C ARG A 12 -7.12 5.76 34.44
N MET A 13 -7.25 4.44 34.27
CA MET A 13 -6.81 3.78 33.05
C MET A 13 -7.66 4.18 31.85
N ARG A 14 -8.98 4.29 32.01
CA ARG A 14 -9.87 4.81 30.95
C ARG A 14 -9.46 6.21 30.52
N ARG A 15 -9.16 7.11 31.47
CA ARG A 15 -8.63 8.44 31.16
C ARG A 15 -7.32 8.38 30.37
N ALA A 16 -6.39 7.48 30.71
CA ALA A 16 -5.16 7.29 29.95
C ALA A 16 -5.43 6.84 28.51
N ILE A 17 -6.40 5.93 28.30
CA ILE A 17 -6.83 5.50 26.96
C ILE A 17 -7.44 6.68 26.19
N ASP A 18 -8.31 7.47 26.83
CA ASP A 18 -8.97 8.62 26.19
C ASP A 18 -7.99 9.72 25.79
N LEU A 19 -6.93 9.93 26.58
CA LEU A 19 -5.84 10.86 26.24
C LEU A 19 -5.07 10.43 24.98
N ALA A 20 -4.89 9.12 24.78
CA ALA A 20 -4.14 8.58 23.66
C ALA A 20 -4.97 8.48 22.36
N ARG A 21 -6.29 8.28 22.51
CA ARG A 21 -7.26 8.08 21.41
C ARG A 21 -7.16 9.09 20.25
N PRO A 22 -7.09 10.42 20.46
CA PRO A 22 -7.12 11.39 19.38
C PRO A 22 -5.81 11.50 18.58
N HIS A 23 -4.71 10.89 19.04
CA HIS A 23 -3.39 11.09 18.42
C HIS A 23 -3.10 10.06 17.33
N ARG A 24 -2.58 10.53 16.18
CA ARG A 24 -2.06 9.67 15.10
C ARG A 24 -0.54 9.57 15.23
N THR A 25 -0.06 8.43 15.73
CA THR A 25 1.36 8.25 16.08
C THR A 25 2.11 7.25 15.21
N HIS A 26 1.44 6.67 14.19
CA HIS A 26 2.03 5.70 13.27
C HIS A 26 3.41 6.13 12.74
N PRO A 27 4.41 5.24 12.70
CA PRO A 27 4.39 3.79 13.00
C PRO A 27 4.54 3.43 14.50
N ASN A 28 4.50 4.40 15.39
CA ASN A 28 4.58 4.20 16.84
C ASN A 28 3.19 3.93 17.45
N PRO A 29 3.11 3.28 18.63
CA PRO A 29 1.84 3.06 19.32
C PRO A 29 1.26 4.37 19.89
N ARG A 30 -0.04 4.38 20.13
CA ARG A 30 -0.78 5.43 20.84
C ARG A 30 -0.71 5.16 22.34
N VAL A 31 0.25 5.79 23.00
CA VAL A 31 0.43 5.65 24.45
C VAL A 31 -0.17 6.83 25.19
N GLY A 32 -0.89 6.55 26.28
CA GLY A 32 -1.41 7.52 27.23
C GLY A 32 -0.93 7.24 28.64
N CYS A 33 -0.76 8.28 29.45
CA CYS A 33 -0.30 8.19 30.82
C CYS A 33 -1.05 9.17 31.73
N VAL A 34 -1.46 8.70 32.91
CA VAL A 34 -2.04 9.50 33.99
C VAL A 34 -1.25 9.25 35.27
N ILE A 35 -0.78 10.31 35.92
CA ILE A 35 -0.07 10.24 37.21
C ILE A 35 -0.99 10.75 38.30
N VAL A 36 -1.16 9.93 39.34
CA VAL A 36 -2.01 10.22 40.49
C VAL A 36 -1.15 10.34 41.73
N GLY A 37 -1.11 11.54 42.31
CA GLY A 37 -0.34 11.80 43.53
C GLY A 37 -0.92 11.08 44.75
N ALA A 38 -0.16 11.06 45.86
CA ALA A 38 -0.53 10.35 47.09
C ALA A 38 -1.92 10.73 47.66
N GLY A 39 -2.40 11.96 47.40
CA GLY A 39 -3.73 12.42 47.78
C GLY A 39 -4.87 12.01 46.84
N GLY A 40 -4.64 11.11 45.88
CA GLY A 40 -5.64 10.61 44.93
C GLY A 40 -5.99 11.57 43.77
N LYS A 41 -5.39 12.76 43.72
CA LYS A 41 -5.59 13.74 42.64
C LYS A 41 -4.69 13.43 41.43
N VAL A 42 -5.21 13.65 40.22
CA VAL A 42 -4.38 13.66 39.01
C VAL A 42 -3.42 14.83 39.11
N VAL A 43 -2.13 14.55 38.94
CA VAL A 43 -1.06 15.56 38.98
C VAL A 43 -0.33 15.68 37.64
N GLY A 44 -0.52 14.71 36.73
CA GLY A 44 0.02 14.79 35.37
C GLY A 44 -0.77 13.91 34.41
N GLU A 45 -0.90 14.37 33.18
CA GLU A 45 -1.52 13.68 32.06
C GLU A 45 -0.62 13.83 30.83
N GLY A 46 -0.51 12.77 30.05
CA GLY A 46 0.35 12.77 28.87
C GLY A 46 -0.13 11.79 27.82
N ALA A 47 0.16 12.12 26.58
CA ALA A 47 -0.05 11.25 25.44
C ALA A 47 1.08 11.41 24.43
N HIS A 48 1.44 10.32 23.76
CA HIS A 48 2.42 10.36 22.69
C HIS A 48 1.81 11.06 21.46
N ARG A 49 2.54 11.98 20.84
CA ARG A 49 2.06 12.79 19.71
C ARG A 49 2.73 12.45 18.37
N GLY A 50 3.51 11.38 18.32
CA GLY A 50 4.14 10.87 17.10
C GLY A 50 5.66 10.98 17.09
N VAL A 51 6.26 10.65 15.95
CA VAL A 51 7.71 10.49 15.79
C VAL A 51 8.49 11.72 16.25
N GLY A 52 9.46 11.51 17.15
CA GLY A 52 10.33 12.58 17.66
C GLY A 52 9.72 13.41 18.80
N THR A 53 8.45 13.17 19.17
CA THR A 53 7.84 13.78 20.36
C THR A 53 8.13 12.96 21.62
N PRO A 54 8.11 13.58 22.82
CA PRO A 54 8.27 12.83 24.07
C PRO A 54 7.21 11.72 24.24
N HIS A 55 7.56 10.71 25.02
CA HIS A 55 6.63 9.64 25.38
C HIS A 55 5.57 10.16 26.37
N ALA A 56 4.42 9.47 26.42
CA ALA A 56 3.30 9.88 27.26
C ALA A 56 3.70 10.05 28.73
N GLU A 57 4.52 9.13 29.25
CA GLU A 57 5.03 9.13 30.60
C GLU A 57 5.92 10.35 30.85
N THR A 58 6.76 10.72 29.88
CA THR A 58 7.62 11.91 30.00
C THR A 58 6.79 13.19 30.02
N VAL A 59 5.74 13.28 29.20
CA VAL A 59 4.82 14.42 29.21
C VAL A 59 4.09 14.52 30.55
N ALA A 60 3.54 13.41 31.04
CA ALA A 60 2.82 13.38 32.31
C ALA A 60 3.74 13.71 33.50
N LEU A 61 4.99 13.21 33.50
CA LEU A 61 6.00 13.54 34.50
C LEU A 61 6.40 15.02 34.48
N GLY A 62 6.53 15.61 33.29
CA GLY A 62 6.81 17.03 33.14
C GLY A 62 5.72 17.91 33.76
N GLN A 63 4.45 17.51 33.60
CA GLN A 63 3.32 18.20 34.25
C GLN A 63 3.29 17.96 35.77
N ALA A 64 3.57 16.73 36.22
CA ALA A 64 3.52 16.36 37.63
C ALA A 64 4.66 16.99 38.45
N GLY A 65 5.84 17.20 37.86
CA GLY A 65 7.02 17.72 38.54
C GLY A 65 7.32 16.94 39.83
N GLY A 66 7.57 17.65 40.93
CA GLY A 66 7.85 17.04 42.23
C GLY A 66 6.70 16.20 42.80
N ALA A 67 5.46 16.43 42.36
CA ALA A 67 4.30 15.67 42.83
C ALA A 67 4.24 14.23 42.28
N ALA A 68 5.12 13.87 41.34
CA ALA A 68 5.29 12.50 40.86
C ALA A 68 5.95 11.57 41.90
N ARG A 69 6.68 12.12 42.87
CA ARG A 69 7.35 11.31 43.89
C ARG A 69 6.32 10.64 44.80
N GLY A 70 6.40 9.32 44.91
CA GLY A 70 5.43 8.51 45.64
C GLY A 70 4.08 8.33 44.93
N ALA A 71 3.93 8.82 43.69
CA ALA A 71 2.69 8.73 42.94
C ALA A 71 2.46 7.33 42.35
N THR A 72 1.26 7.12 41.81
CA THR A 72 0.92 5.99 40.94
C THR A 72 0.78 6.46 39.50
N ALA A 73 1.50 5.83 38.56
CA ALA A 73 1.33 6.06 37.13
C ALA A 73 0.45 4.97 36.50
N PHE A 74 -0.51 5.37 35.69
CA PHE A 74 -1.34 4.49 34.85
C PHE A 74 -0.92 4.69 33.41
N VAL A 75 -0.49 3.63 32.73
CA VAL A 75 0.06 3.69 31.37
C VAL A 75 -0.60 2.65 30.47
N THR A 76 -1.01 3.05 29.27
CA THR A 76 -1.73 2.16 28.33
C THR A 76 -0.86 1.08 27.71
N LEU A 77 0.45 1.32 27.59
CA LEU A 77 1.43 0.36 27.07
C LEU A 77 2.62 0.27 28.02
N GLU A 78 3.34 -0.86 27.99
CA GLU A 78 4.56 -1.06 28.75
C GLU A 78 5.59 0.07 28.50
N PRO A 79 6.07 0.74 29.57
CA PRO A 79 7.12 1.76 29.43
C PRO A 79 8.41 1.18 28.84
N CYS A 80 8.93 1.80 27.79
CA CYS A 80 10.11 1.27 27.10
C CYS A 80 11.36 1.23 28.00
N SER A 81 12.21 0.22 27.79
CA SER A 81 13.46 0.00 28.54
C SER A 81 14.74 0.17 27.71
N HIS A 82 14.61 0.54 26.44
CA HIS A 82 15.74 0.73 25.51
C HIS A 82 15.77 2.18 25.02
N SER A 83 16.97 2.70 24.77
CA SER A 83 17.14 4.05 24.22
C SER A 83 16.89 4.03 22.71
N GLY A 84 15.93 4.83 22.27
CA GLY A 84 15.68 5.12 20.86
C GLY A 84 16.22 6.50 20.51
N ARG A 85 15.37 7.35 19.89
CA ARG A 85 15.65 8.80 19.74
C ARG A 85 15.46 9.58 21.05
N THR A 86 14.73 9.02 22.00
CA THR A 86 14.48 9.54 23.35
C THR A 86 14.98 8.53 24.41
N PRO A 87 15.31 9.00 25.63
CA PRO A 87 15.65 8.13 26.75
C PRO A 87 14.48 7.19 27.15
N PRO A 88 14.77 6.04 27.80
CA PRO A 88 13.74 5.08 28.19
C PRO A 88 12.72 5.65 29.18
N SER A 89 11.43 5.44 28.93
CA SER A 89 10.35 5.92 29.82
C SER A 89 10.37 5.24 31.18
N ALA A 90 10.82 3.98 31.24
CA ALA A 90 11.03 3.30 32.52
C ALA A 90 12.06 4.04 33.40
N ASP A 91 13.13 4.59 32.81
CA ASP A 91 14.15 5.35 33.56
C ASP A 91 13.61 6.69 34.05
N ALA A 92 12.76 7.35 33.25
CA ALA A 92 12.11 8.59 33.66
C ALA A 92 11.20 8.39 34.88
N LEU A 93 10.43 7.29 34.90
CA LEU A 93 9.56 6.94 36.04
C LEU A 93 10.39 6.62 37.31
N VAL A 94 11.52 5.93 37.14
CA VAL A 94 12.47 5.66 38.24
C VAL A 94 13.07 6.96 38.79
N ALA A 95 13.59 7.82 37.92
CA ALA A 95 14.19 9.08 38.32
C ALA A 95 13.21 10.02 39.04
N ALA A 96 11.93 9.98 38.64
CA ALA A 96 10.87 10.74 39.28
C ALA A 96 10.47 10.21 40.68
N GLY A 97 10.87 8.98 41.02
CA GLY A 97 10.53 8.34 42.29
C GLY A 97 9.06 7.94 42.39
N VAL A 98 8.44 7.53 41.28
CA VAL A 98 7.08 6.95 41.26
C VAL A 98 7.07 5.67 42.10
N ALA A 99 6.07 5.50 42.98
CA ALA A 99 6.00 4.33 43.86
C ALA A 99 5.35 3.12 43.18
N ARG A 100 4.40 3.37 42.26
CA ARG A 100 3.61 2.32 41.62
C ARG A 100 3.34 2.63 40.14
N VAL A 101 3.41 1.60 39.29
CA VAL A 101 3.07 1.68 37.86
C VAL A 101 2.05 0.60 37.54
N VAL A 102 0.90 1.03 37.03
CA VAL A 102 -0.18 0.18 36.54
C VAL A 102 -0.18 0.24 35.01
N VAL A 103 0.15 -0.88 34.38
CA VAL A 103 0.27 -1.00 32.93
C VAL A 103 -0.96 -1.74 32.38
N ALA A 104 -1.58 -1.24 31.32
CA ALA A 104 -2.72 -1.93 30.72
C ALA A 104 -2.28 -3.18 29.94
N ALA A 105 -1.34 -3.01 29.00
CA ALA A 105 -0.85 -4.08 28.13
C ALA A 105 0.68 -4.13 28.04
N TYR A 106 1.22 -5.34 27.86
CA TYR A 106 2.63 -5.53 27.52
C TYR A 106 2.93 -5.02 26.12
N ASP A 107 4.19 -4.60 25.88
CA ASP A 107 4.66 -4.36 24.52
C ASP A 107 4.56 -5.66 23.69
N PRO A 108 3.98 -5.62 22.48
CA PRO A 108 3.85 -6.80 21.62
C PRO A 108 5.19 -7.26 21.02
N ASP A 109 6.20 -6.40 20.93
CA ASP A 109 7.51 -6.73 20.38
C ASP A 109 8.25 -7.68 21.32
N ALA A 110 8.51 -8.91 20.88
CA ALA A 110 9.20 -9.92 21.68
C ALA A 110 10.59 -9.47 22.18
N ARG A 111 11.22 -8.48 21.52
CA ARG A 111 12.50 -7.91 21.95
C ARG A 111 12.35 -6.99 23.15
N VAL A 112 11.18 -6.37 23.34
CA VAL A 112 10.92 -5.35 24.38
C VAL A 112 10.04 -5.90 25.50
N ARG A 113 9.08 -6.76 25.16
CA ARG A 113 8.07 -7.33 26.04
C ARG A 113 8.62 -7.74 27.41
N GLY A 114 8.06 -7.15 28.46
CA GLY A 114 8.36 -7.43 29.87
C GLY A 114 9.65 -6.79 30.39
N ARG A 115 10.52 -6.23 29.54
CA ARG A 115 11.79 -5.66 29.99
C ARG A 115 11.61 -4.35 30.75
N GLY A 116 10.63 -3.52 30.36
CA GLY A 116 10.27 -2.29 31.07
C GLY A 116 9.72 -2.59 32.45
N VAL A 117 8.81 -3.56 32.52
CA VAL A 117 8.23 -4.05 33.77
C VAL A 117 9.31 -4.57 34.73
N VAL A 118 10.21 -5.42 34.25
CA VAL A 118 11.32 -5.96 35.06
C VAL A 118 12.24 -4.84 35.54
N ARG A 119 12.50 -3.82 34.71
CA ARG A 119 13.35 -2.69 35.07
C ARG A 119 12.74 -1.86 36.20
N LEU A 120 11.45 -1.56 36.13
CA LEU A 120 10.73 -0.84 37.20
C LEU A 120 10.73 -1.64 38.51
N GLN A 121 10.46 -2.96 38.44
CA GLN A 121 10.47 -3.83 39.61
C GLN A 121 11.85 -3.90 40.27
N ARG A 122 12.94 -3.99 39.49
CA ARG A 122 14.32 -3.96 40.01
C ARG A 122 14.69 -2.64 40.68
N ALA A 123 14.05 -1.54 40.29
CA ALA A 123 14.19 -0.24 40.93
C ALA A 123 13.30 -0.08 42.19
N GLY A 124 12.59 -1.13 42.61
CA GLY A 124 11.74 -1.10 43.80
C GLY A 124 10.35 -0.51 43.58
N ILE A 125 9.92 -0.32 42.32
CA ILE A 125 8.60 0.22 41.98
C ILE A 125 7.58 -0.92 41.89
N GLU A 126 6.46 -0.81 42.62
CA GLU A 126 5.35 -1.77 42.49
C GLU A 126 4.80 -1.69 41.05
N THR A 127 5.00 -2.73 40.26
CA THR A 127 4.55 -2.75 38.85
C THR A 127 3.58 -3.88 38.61
N VAL A 128 2.37 -3.54 38.15
CA VAL A 128 1.31 -4.49 37.82
C VAL A 128 0.82 -4.29 36.40
N VAL A 129 0.46 -5.38 35.72
CA VAL A 129 0.05 -5.37 34.31
C VAL A 129 -1.32 -6.02 34.16
N GLY A 130 -2.16 -5.50 33.27
CA GLY A 130 -3.41 -6.14 32.84
C GLY A 130 -4.69 -5.37 33.15
N LEU A 131 -4.62 -4.16 33.71
CA LEU A 131 -5.81 -3.34 33.94
C LEU A 131 -6.32 -2.79 32.60
N MET A 132 -7.53 -3.20 32.17
CA MET A 132 -8.12 -2.79 30.88
C MET A 132 -7.21 -3.12 29.68
N GLY A 133 -6.49 -4.24 29.75
CA GLY A 133 -5.53 -4.63 28.72
C GLY A 133 -6.15 -4.82 27.33
N GLU A 134 -7.38 -5.35 27.25
CA GLU A 134 -8.08 -5.50 25.97
C GLU A 134 -8.42 -4.16 25.32
N ASP A 135 -8.90 -3.18 26.10
CA ASP A 135 -9.21 -1.84 25.60
C ASP A 135 -7.95 -1.12 25.11
N ALA A 136 -6.84 -1.27 25.85
CA ALA A 136 -5.55 -0.72 25.45
C ALA A 136 -4.98 -1.39 24.20
N VAL A 137 -5.12 -2.72 24.06
CA VAL A 137 -4.74 -3.43 22.82
C VAL A 137 -5.62 -3.00 21.65
N ARG A 138 -6.93 -2.77 21.86
CA ARG A 138 -7.84 -2.26 20.82
C ARG A 138 -7.45 -0.86 20.35
N LEU A 139 -6.96 -0.01 21.25
CA LEU A 139 -6.40 1.29 20.90
C LEU A 139 -5.21 1.16 19.93
N ASP A 140 -4.42 0.08 20.00
CA ASP A 140 -3.23 -0.09 19.16
C ASP A 140 -3.24 -1.41 18.36
N VAL A 141 -4.43 -1.86 17.95
CA VAL A 141 -4.59 -3.20 17.37
C VAL A 141 -3.70 -3.43 16.15
N GLY A 142 -3.52 -2.41 15.31
CA GLY A 142 -2.62 -2.46 14.16
C GLY A 142 -1.16 -2.62 14.54
N PHE A 143 -0.69 -1.86 15.53
CA PHE A 143 0.66 -1.96 16.07
C PHE A 143 0.88 -3.34 16.73
N HIS A 144 -0.07 -3.81 17.55
CA HIS A 144 0.01 -5.11 18.22
C HIS A 144 0.04 -6.28 17.23
N HIS A 145 -0.78 -6.24 16.20
CA HIS A 145 -0.79 -7.26 15.15
C HIS A 145 0.55 -7.24 14.39
N HIS A 146 0.97 -6.09 13.86
CA HIS A 146 2.21 -5.97 13.09
C HIS A 146 3.45 -6.39 13.86
N ARG A 147 3.57 -6.02 15.15
CA ARG A 147 4.73 -6.43 15.97
C ARG A 147 4.77 -7.92 16.26
N ARG A 148 3.63 -8.61 16.24
CA ARG A 148 3.54 -10.06 16.49
C ARG A 148 3.72 -10.88 15.22
N THR A 149 3.10 -10.45 14.12
CA THR A 149 3.02 -11.23 12.88
C THR A 149 3.99 -10.76 11.81
N GLY A 150 4.49 -9.52 11.90
CA GLY A 150 5.19 -8.85 10.80
C GLY A 150 4.27 -8.42 9.66
N LEU A 151 2.95 -8.61 9.82
CA LEU A 151 1.94 -8.34 8.80
C LEU A 151 1.08 -7.13 9.19
N PRO A 152 0.53 -6.38 8.23
CA PRO A 152 -0.37 -5.27 8.51
C PRO A 152 -1.73 -5.78 9.03
N TYR A 153 -2.33 -5.06 9.99
CA TYR A 153 -3.69 -5.36 10.44
C TYR A 153 -4.72 -4.73 9.51
N VAL A 154 -5.60 -5.54 8.95
CA VAL A 154 -6.58 -5.07 7.96
C VAL A 154 -8.00 -5.29 8.50
N ARG A 155 -8.85 -4.28 8.42
CA ARG A 155 -10.28 -4.39 8.73
C ARG A 155 -11.11 -4.00 7.49
N ALA A 156 -11.91 -4.93 6.97
CA ALA A 156 -12.92 -4.61 5.95
C ALA A 156 -14.30 -4.51 6.57
N VAL A 157 -15.09 -3.58 6.04
CA VAL A 157 -16.53 -3.54 6.23
C VAL A 157 -17.15 -4.07 4.95
N VAL A 158 -17.80 -5.22 5.04
CA VAL A 158 -18.47 -5.84 3.90
C VAL A 158 -19.95 -5.51 4.02
N ALA A 159 -20.48 -4.76 3.04
CA ALA A 159 -21.90 -4.42 2.98
C ALA A 159 -22.46 -4.92 1.64
N ASP A 160 -23.55 -5.67 1.67
CA ASP A 160 -24.26 -6.10 0.47
C ASP A 160 -25.32 -5.04 0.14
N ALA A 161 -25.34 -4.52 -1.09
CA ALA A 161 -26.20 -3.40 -1.49
C ALA A 161 -27.71 -3.75 -1.47
N GLU A 162 -28.06 -5.04 -1.45
CA GLU A 162 -29.43 -5.52 -1.30
C GLU A 162 -29.77 -5.95 0.14
N ALA A 163 -28.79 -5.97 1.03
CA ALA A 163 -28.99 -6.45 2.38
C ALA A 163 -29.46 -5.32 3.31
N ARG A 164 -30.28 -5.68 4.30
CA ARG A 164 -30.73 -4.72 5.32
C ARG A 164 -29.52 -4.31 6.16
N ALA A 165 -29.59 -3.15 6.79
CA ALA A 165 -28.52 -2.62 7.63
C ALA A 165 -27.91 -3.69 8.57
N ASP A 166 -28.76 -4.55 9.13
CA ASP A 166 -28.39 -5.64 10.05
C ASP A 166 -27.42 -6.71 9.49
N ASP A 167 -27.15 -6.71 8.18
CA ASP A 167 -26.33 -7.71 7.49
C ASP A 167 -24.88 -7.23 7.18
N ALA A 168 -24.52 -6.01 7.58
CA ALA A 168 -23.14 -5.52 7.43
C ALA A 168 -22.18 -6.30 8.35
N VAL A 169 -21.22 -7.02 7.78
CA VAL A 169 -20.22 -7.79 8.54
C VAL A 169 -18.88 -7.07 8.50
N SER A 170 -18.41 -6.63 9.68
CA SER A 170 -17.00 -6.24 9.84
C SER A 170 -16.15 -7.51 9.94
N VAL A 171 -15.21 -7.65 9.01
CA VAL A 171 -14.28 -8.78 8.97
C VAL A 171 -12.86 -8.25 9.19
N ASP A 172 -12.22 -8.75 10.24
CA ASP A 172 -10.77 -8.60 10.40
C ASP A 172 -10.08 -9.49 9.34
N ILE A 173 -9.53 -8.85 8.31
CA ILE A 173 -8.96 -9.50 7.10
C ILE A 173 -7.68 -10.29 7.40
N ALA A 174 -7.12 -10.22 8.62
CA ALA A 174 -6.04 -11.15 9.03
C ALA A 174 -6.42 -12.63 8.83
N ALA A 175 -7.72 -12.98 8.86
CA ALA A 175 -8.23 -14.32 8.56
C ALA A 175 -8.22 -14.69 7.05
N LEU A 176 -8.14 -13.72 6.15
CA LEU A 176 -8.24 -13.90 4.70
C LEU A 176 -6.91 -14.07 3.99
N ILE A 177 -5.82 -13.54 4.56
CA ILE A 177 -4.46 -13.60 3.98
C ILE A 177 -3.76 -14.93 4.31
N GLY A 178 -4.31 -15.73 5.22
CA GLY A 178 -4.04 -17.17 5.29
C GLY A 178 -2.91 -17.64 6.21
N GLU A 179 -2.52 -16.88 7.25
CA GLU A 179 -1.47 -17.33 8.20
C GLU A 179 -1.70 -16.94 9.68
N ALA A 180 -2.94 -16.76 10.14
CA ALA A 180 -3.19 -16.45 11.55
C ALA A 180 -4.19 -17.42 12.22
N ASP A 181 -3.67 -18.36 13.01
CA ASP A 181 -4.41 -19.24 13.94
C ASP A 181 -5.04 -18.49 15.14
N HIS A 182 -5.08 -17.15 15.11
CA HIS A 182 -5.53 -16.33 16.23
C HIS A 182 -6.58 -15.32 15.78
N LEU A 183 -7.82 -15.81 15.68
CA LEU A 183 -9.03 -15.03 15.52
C LEU A 183 -9.41 -14.33 16.83
N LEU A 184 -9.53 -13.01 16.80
CA LEU A 184 -10.45 -12.29 17.68
C LEU A 184 -11.69 -11.96 16.84
N ALA A 185 -12.62 -12.91 16.78
CA ALA A 185 -13.97 -12.60 16.33
C ALA A 185 -14.59 -11.67 17.38
N THR A 186 -14.79 -10.39 17.05
CA THR A 186 -15.70 -9.57 17.86
C THR A 186 -17.10 -10.10 17.64
N THR A 187 -17.68 -10.57 18.74
CA THR A 187 -18.99 -11.19 18.92
C THR A 187 -20.14 -10.43 18.25
N ASN A 188 -21.10 -11.20 17.73
CA ASN A 188 -22.45 -10.85 17.23
C ASN A 188 -22.64 -10.54 15.72
N GLY A 189 -22.01 -11.31 14.83
CA GLY A 189 -22.39 -11.36 13.41
C GLY A 189 -22.37 -12.79 12.85
N PRO A 190 -23.10 -13.08 11.76
CA PRO A 190 -23.10 -14.41 11.13
C PRO A 190 -21.69 -14.82 10.68
N ALA A 191 -21.48 -16.13 10.51
CA ALA A 191 -20.20 -16.74 10.16
C ALA A 191 -19.46 -15.99 9.04
N LEU A 192 -18.12 -15.91 9.16
CA LEU A 192 -17.23 -15.26 8.20
C LEU A 192 -17.61 -15.61 6.74
N PRO A 193 -17.75 -14.63 5.84
CA PRO A 193 -17.94 -14.89 4.42
C PRO A 193 -16.76 -15.70 3.86
N SER A 194 -17.04 -16.72 3.05
CA SER A 194 -15.99 -17.47 2.36
C SER A 194 -15.20 -16.56 1.39
N ARG A 195 -13.93 -16.89 1.12
CA ARG A 195 -13.09 -16.19 0.11
C ARG A 195 -13.84 -15.95 -1.21
N ARG A 196 -14.60 -16.95 -1.66
CA ARG A 196 -15.42 -16.89 -2.89
C ARG A 196 -16.55 -15.85 -2.80
N ARG A 197 -17.18 -15.69 -1.63
CA ARG A 197 -18.25 -14.70 -1.41
C ARG A 197 -17.69 -13.28 -1.41
N LEU A 198 -16.50 -13.08 -0.87
CA LEU A 198 -15.81 -11.78 -0.85
C LEU A 198 -15.33 -11.35 -2.24
N ALA A 199 -14.77 -12.26 -3.02
CA ALA A 199 -14.41 -12.00 -4.41
C ALA A 199 -15.63 -11.55 -5.23
N GLY A 200 -16.76 -12.26 -5.10
CA GLY A 200 -18.00 -11.86 -5.78
C GLY A 200 -18.57 -10.52 -5.31
N LEU A 201 -18.39 -10.13 -4.05
CA LEU A 201 -18.81 -8.81 -3.55
C LEU A 201 -17.88 -7.69 -4.06
N ALA A 202 -16.57 -7.95 -4.17
CA ALA A 202 -15.61 -7.02 -4.76
C ALA A 202 -15.92 -6.77 -6.24
N GLU A 203 -16.18 -7.83 -7.01
CA GLU A 203 -16.55 -7.76 -8.44
C GLU A 203 -17.84 -6.94 -8.70
N ARG A 204 -18.74 -6.87 -7.71
CA ARG A 204 -19.97 -6.07 -7.77
C ARG A 204 -19.81 -4.65 -7.21
N GLY A 205 -18.60 -4.26 -6.78
CA GLY A 205 -18.34 -2.94 -6.20
C GLY A 205 -18.89 -2.76 -4.78
N HIS A 206 -19.12 -3.85 -4.05
CA HIS A 206 -19.75 -3.87 -2.73
C HIS A 206 -18.77 -4.11 -1.56
N LEU A 207 -17.47 -4.08 -1.84
CA LEU A 207 -16.42 -4.19 -0.82
C LEU A 207 -15.86 -2.80 -0.47
N TYR A 208 -16.05 -2.37 0.78
CA TYR A 208 -15.46 -1.15 1.33
C TYR A 208 -14.34 -1.54 2.30
N VAL A 209 -13.09 -1.31 1.89
CA VAL A 209 -11.94 -1.61 2.74
C VAL A 209 -11.44 -0.34 3.41
N ALA A 210 -11.51 -0.34 4.74
CA ALA A 210 -10.94 0.71 5.57
C ALA A 210 -9.45 0.40 5.78
N ILE A 211 -8.59 1.16 5.10
CA ILE A 211 -7.15 0.87 5.03
C ILE A 211 -6.37 1.95 5.77
N GLU A 212 -5.50 1.53 6.70
CA GLU A 212 -4.66 2.44 7.49
C GLU A 212 -3.28 2.71 6.85
N ASP A 213 -2.82 1.85 5.94
CA ASP A 213 -1.48 1.91 5.33
C ASP A 213 -1.50 1.63 3.81
N VAL A 214 -0.65 2.31 3.04
CA VAL A 214 -0.53 2.10 1.60
C VAL A 214 0.08 0.73 1.23
N GLU A 215 1.01 0.22 2.05
CA GLU A 215 1.63 -1.10 1.82
C GLU A 215 0.58 -2.23 1.93
N MET A 216 -0.48 -1.97 2.69
CA MET A 216 -1.62 -2.86 2.87
C MET A 216 -2.47 -2.96 1.60
N ILE A 217 -2.62 -1.87 0.84
CA ILE A 217 -3.30 -1.90 -0.48
C ILE A 217 -2.60 -2.90 -1.39
N GLY A 218 -1.26 -2.86 -1.40
CA GLY A 218 -0.49 -3.81 -2.18
C GLY A 218 -0.58 -5.24 -1.69
N ALA A 219 -0.59 -5.46 -0.37
CA ALA A 219 -0.80 -6.79 0.19
C ALA A 219 -2.16 -7.37 -0.23
N LEU A 220 -3.22 -6.56 -0.21
CA LEU A 220 -4.57 -6.98 -0.59
C LEU A 220 -4.71 -7.25 -2.09
N ARG A 221 -4.12 -6.41 -2.95
CA ARG A 221 -4.08 -6.66 -4.41
C ARG A 221 -3.32 -7.95 -4.73
N ARG A 222 -2.16 -8.18 -4.10
CA ARG A 222 -1.38 -9.43 -4.27
C ARG A 222 -2.14 -10.67 -3.80
N ALA A 223 -2.99 -10.53 -2.79
CA ALA A 223 -3.85 -11.60 -2.30
C ALA A 223 -5.13 -11.82 -3.15
N GLY A 224 -5.36 -11.01 -4.20
CA GLY A 224 -6.55 -11.09 -5.05
C GLY A 224 -7.84 -10.66 -4.34
N LEU A 225 -7.73 -9.90 -3.24
CA LEU A 225 -8.86 -9.51 -2.39
C LEU A 225 -9.46 -8.15 -2.79
N VAL A 226 -8.71 -7.34 -3.53
CA VAL A 226 -9.15 -6.03 -4.05
C VAL A 226 -8.62 -5.85 -5.48
N ASP A 227 -9.37 -5.14 -6.32
CA ASP A 227 -9.04 -4.82 -7.71
C ASP A 227 -8.80 -3.31 -7.92
N ALA A 228 -8.62 -2.89 -9.18
CA ALA A 228 -8.47 -1.49 -9.55
C ALA A 228 -9.73 -0.65 -9.34
N ALA A 229 -10.91 -1.28 -9.28
CA ALA A 229 -12.21 -0.64 -9.09
C ALA A 229 -12.65 -0.55 -7.61
N SER A 230 -11.88 -1.16 -6.70
CA SER A 230 -12.21 -1.26 -5.29
C SER A 230 -12.28 0.11 -4.60
N HIS A 231 -13.28 0.28 -3.74
CA HIS A 231 -13.53 1.53 -3.04
C HIS A 231 -12.66 1.60 -1.78
N TYR A 232 -11.63 2.42 -1.85
CA TYR A 232 -10.71 2.66 -0.74
C TYR A 232 -11.19 3.86 0.07
N ALA A 233 -11.16 3.73 1.39
CA ALA A 233 -11.53 4.83 2.25
C ALA A 233 -10.61 4.94 3.46
N ARG A 234 -10.24 6.18 3.78
CA ARG A 234 -9.39 6.49 4.93
C ARG A 234 -10.28 6.44 6.16
N ILE A 235 -9.84 5.73 7.19
CA ILE A 235 -10.45 5.86 8.52
C ILE A 235 -10.22 7.30 8.99
N GLY A 236 -11.27 8.12 8.85
CA GLY A 236 -11.33 9.51 9.29
C GLY A 236 -11.34 9.63 10.82
N GLU A 237 -11.21 10.85 11.31
CA GLU A 237 -11.01 11.19 12.73
C GLU A 237 -12.27 11.07 13.60
N ASP A 238 -13.46 10.90 13.01
CA ASP A 238 -14.75 10.92 13.71
C ASP A 238 -15.47 9.57 13.70
N HIS A 239 -15.01 8.62 14.51
CA HIS A 239 -15.70 7.34 14.67
C HIS A 239 -16.13 7.02 16.11
N ASP A 240 -16.26 8.02 16.99
CA ASP A 240 -17.00 7.86 18.25
C ASP A 240 -18.49 7.49 18.00
N GLY A 241 -19.00 7.71 16.78
CA GLY A 241 -20.33 7.27 16.35
C GLY A 241 -20.42 5.85 15.79
N LEU A 242 -19.30 5.14 15.58
CA LEU A 242 -19.28 3.76 15.03
C LEU A 242 -19.19 2.65 16.08
N TRP A 243 -19.01 3.02 17.34
CA TRP A 243 -18.84 2.07 18.42
C TRP A 243 -19.96 2.28 19.42
N THR A 244 -20.79 1.26 19.60
CA THR A 244 -21.61 1.16 20.82
C THR A 244 -20.79 0.40 21.88
N GLN A 245 -21.25 0.39 23.13
CA GLN A 245 -20.66 -0.46 24.17
C GLN A 245 -20.67 -1.96 23.78
N ASP A 246 -21.45 -2.33 22.76
CA ASP A 246 -21.69 -3.71 22.31
C ASP A 246 -21.04 -4.07 20.96
N GLY A 247 -20.34 -3.14 20.29
CA GLY A 247 -19.64 -3.44 19.03
C GLY A 247 -19.79 -2.39 17.94
N LEU A 248 -19.68 -2.82 16.67
CA LEU A 248 -19.76 -1.96 15.50
C LEU A 248 -21.19 -1.44 15.31
N ARG A 249 -21.35 -0.15 15.05
CA ARG A 249 -22.60 0.42 14.54
C ARG A 249 -22.81 -0.08 13.12
N VAL A 250 -23.93 -0.76 12.93
CA VAL A 250 -24.51 -1.06 11.63
C VAL A 250 -24.73 0.25 10.86
N MET A 251 -24.15 0.37 9.66
CA MET A 251 -24.31 1.51 8.76
C MET A 251 -24.94 1.04 7.45
N ASP A 252 -25.77 1.88 6.83
CA ASP A 252 -26.24 1.62 5.48
C ASP A 252 -25.25 2.07 4.39
N ALA A 253 -25.46 1.62 3.15
CA ALA A 253 -24.59 1.93 2.01
C ALA A 253 -24.48 3.44 1.71
N GLY A 254 -25.52 4.22 2.03
CA GLY A 254 -25.52 5.67 1.87
C GLY A 254 -24.70 6.39 2.96
N GLU A 255 -24.80 5.93 4.21
CA GLU A 255 -23.97 6.40 5.33
C GLU A 255 -22.50 6.03 5.11
N ILE A 256 -22.22 4.84 4.58
CA ILE A 256 -20.87 4.42 4.15
C ILE A 256 -20.37 5.35 3.05
N GLY A 257 -21.15 5.57 1.97
CA GLY A 257 -20.75 6.48 0.88
C GLY A 257 -20.50 7.93 1.32
N ALA A 258 -21.18 8.41 2.36
CA ALA A 258 -20.99 9.74 2.92
C ALA A 258 -19.81 9.85 3.90
N ALA A 259 -19.59 8.82 4.73
CA ALA A 259 -18.49 8.76 5.71
C ALA A 259 -17.14 8.44 5.05
N TYR A 260 -17.16 7.67 3.97
CA TYR A 260 -15.98 7.19 3.28
C TYR A 260 -15.79 7.95 1.96
N ARG A 261 -14.95 8.99 2.00
CA ARG A 261 -14.51 9.66 0.76
C ARG A 261 -13.61 8.72 -0.03
N ARG A 262 -13.93 8.51 -1.31
CA ARG A 262 -13.10 7.82 -2.31
C ARG A 262 -11.65 8.30 -2.17
N ILE A 263 -10.73 7.43 -1.74
CA ILE A 263 -9.30 7.73 -1.85
C ILE A 263 -8.96 7.55 -3.32
N ASP A 264 -8.60 8.66 -3.96
CA ASP A 264 -7.90 8.62 -5.23
C ASP A 264 -6.48 8.08 -4.97
N LEU A 265 -6.23 6.80 -5.30
CA LEU A 265 -4.88 6.23 -5.23
C LEU A 265 -3.94 6.85 -6.27
N GLU A 266 -4.45 7.57 -7.25
CA GLU A 266 -3.63 8.31 -8.20
C GLU A 266 -3.07 9.58 -7.55
N ARG A 267 -3.75 10.11 -6.52
CA ARG A 267 -3.35 11.26 -5.71
C ARG A 267 -3.58 10.97 -4.22
N PRO A 268 -2.67 10.23 -3.56
CA PRO A 268 -2.85 9.87 -2.17
C PRO A 268 -3.00 11.13 -1.29
N PRO A 269 -3.78 11.06 -0.19
CA PRO A 269 -3.99 12.20 0.71
C PRO A 269 -2.67 12.75 1.25
N ALA A 270 -2.63 14.06 1.54
CA ALA A 270 -1.46 14.69 2.13
C ALA A 270 -0.98 13.92 3.39
N GLY A 271 0.31 13.59 3.42
CA GLY A 271 0.96 12.84 4.50
C GLY A 271 1.04 11.32 4.31
N TRP A 272 0.50 10.74 3.23
CA TRP A 272 0.73 9.33 2.88
C TRP A 272 2.12 9.13 2.24
N PRO A 273 2.76 7.96 2.46
CA PRO A 273 3.98 7.60 1.75
C PRO A 273 3.70 7.50 0.24
N PRO A 274 4.69 7.81 -0.62
CA PRO A 274 4.49 7.74 -2.05
C PRO A 274 4.26 6.29 -2.49
N LEU A 275 3.23 6.07 -3.29
CA LEU A 275 2.85 4.77 -3.84
C LEU A 275 3.89 4.15 -4.79
N ILE A 276 4.86 4.96 -5.24
CA ILE A 276 6.02 4.52 -6.01
C ILE A 276 7.27 5.01 -5.29
N CYS A 277 8.27 4.14 -5.12
CA CYS A 277 9.50 4.49 -4.42
C CYS A 277 10.74 4.15 -5.24
N ARG A 278 11.72 5.06 -5.31
CA ARG A 278 13.05 4.74 -5.84
C ARG A 278 13.76 3.76 -4.89
N ARG A 279 14.34 2.69 -5.45
CA ARG A 279 15.09 1.68 -4.69
C ARG A 279 16.56 1.61 -5.06
N ALA A 280 16.88 1.81 -6.33
CA ALA A 280 18.24 1.75 -6.83
C ALA A 280 18.42 2.68 -8.02
N GLU A 281 19.67 3.10 -8.24
CA GLU A 281 20.05 3.91 -9.38
C GLU A 281 21.43 3.51 -9.88
N ALA A 282 21.59 3.40 -11.21
CA ALA A 282 22.85 3.07 -11.85
C ALA A 282 22.98 3.72 -13.23
N ALA A 283 24.21 3.91 -13.70
CA ALA A 283 24.44 4.26 -15.10
C ALA A 283 24.52 2.99 -15.95
N ILE A 284 23.72 2.93 -17.01
CA ILE A 284 23.73 1.81 -17.97
C ILE A 284 24.22 2.34 -19.32
N PRO A 285 25.50 2.05 -19.70
CA PRO A 285 25.96 2.28 -21.05
C PRO A 285 25.31 1.27 -22.01
N THR A 286 24.79 1.74 -23.13
CA THR A 286 24.18 0.91 -24.17
C THR A 286 24.71 1.33 -25.54
N ARG A 287 24.47 0.53 -26.57
CA ARG A 287 24.75 0.92 -27.97
C ARG A 287 23.99 2.17 -28.42
N TYR A 288 22.93 2.55 -27.70
CA TYR A 288 22.11 3.74 -27.95
C TYR A 288 22.52 4.94 -27.07
N GLY A 289 23.66 4.84 -26.39
CA GLY A 289 24.16 5.86 -25.47
C GLY A 289 23.99 5.49 -24.01
N ARG A 290 24.40 6.42 -23.13
CA ARG A 290 24.42 6.21 -21.68
C ARG A 290 23.11 6.68 -21.04
N PHE A 291 22.45 5.77 -20.34
CA PHE A 291 21.21 6.04 -19.60
C PHE A 291 21.46 6.01 -18.11
N ARG A 292 20.68 6.79 -17.37
CA ARG A 292 20.53 6.70 -15.92
C ARG A 292 19.33 5.82 -15.64
N ALA A 293 19.58 4.61 -15.16
CA ALA A 293 18.55 3.64 -14.85
C ALA A 293 18.14 3.76 -13.39
N ILE A 294 16.84 3.94 -13.14
CA ILE A 294 16.27 4.02 -11.80
C ILE A 294 15.30 2.84 -11.62
N GLY A 295 15.54 2.04 -10.60
CA GLY A 295 14.63 0.99 -10.17
C GLY A 295 13.59 1.56 -9.22
N TYR A 296 12.31 1.37 -9.54
CA TYR A 296 11.18 1.75 -8.72
C TYR A 296 10.47 0.52 -8.18
N GLU A 297 9.97 0.60 -6.94
CA GLU A 297 9.01 -0.36 -6.39
C GLU A 297 7.64 0.32 -6.28
N SER A 298 6.61 -0.36 -6.79
CA SER A 298 5.22 0.06 -6.64
C SER A 298 4.64 -0.61 -5.41
N LEU A 299 4.24 0.20 -4.42
CA LEU A 299 3.74 -0.31 -3.13
C LEU A 299 2.31 -0.87 -3.24
N ASP A 300 1.62 -0.60 -4.34
CA ASP A 300 0.27 -1.10 -4.65
C ASP A 300 0.23 -2.52 -5.21
N ASP A 301 1.33 -3.06 -5.71
CA ASP A 301 1.37 -4.44 -6.21
C ASP A 301 2.70 -5.16 -5.90
N GLY A 302 3.67 -4.45 -5.32
CA GLY A 302 5.00 -4.96 -4.99
C GLY A 302 5.89 -5.17 -6.20
N ARG A 303 5.51 -4.69 -7.39
CA ARG A 303 6.30 -4.87 -8.61
C ARG A 303 7.44 -3.87 -8.67
N HIS A 304 8.52 -4.32 -9.32
CA HIS A 304 9.66 -3.47 -9.63
C HIS A 304 9.59 -3.00 -11.08
N HIS A 305 9.63 -1.70 -11.30
CA HIS A 305 9.69 -1.08 -12.63
C HIS A 305 11.05 -0.41 -12.84
N VAL A 306 11.40 -0.11 -14.10
CA VAL A 306 12.66 0.58 -14.42
C VAL A 306 12.37 1.81 -15.27
N ALA A 307 12.98 2.95 -14.92
CA ALA A 307 13.07 4.11 -15.80
C ALA A 307 14.48 4.25 -16.35
N LEU A 308 14.64 4.27 -17.67
CA LEU A 308 15.89 4.68 -18.33
C LEU A 308 15.78 6.15 -18.72
N VAL A 309 16.58 7.00 -18.09
CA VAL A 309 16.56 8.45 -18.28
C VAL A 309 17.79 8.89 -19.06
N ARG A 310 17.59 9.67 -20.12
CA ARG A 310 18.63 10.34 -20.89
C ARG A 310 18.53 11.84 -20.66
N GLY A 311 19.66 12.49 -20.38
CA GLY A 311 19.73 13.94 -20.16
C GLY A 311 18.98 14.43 -18.92
N ARG A 312 18.78 15.75 -18.84
CA ARG A 312 17.96 16.41 -17.81
C ARG A 312 16.51 16.41 -18.27
N VAL A 313 15.60 15.93 -17.43
CA VAL A 313 14.15 15.85 -17.75
C VAL A 313 13.27 16.63 -16.78
N ALA A 314 13.74 16.87 -15.55
CA ALA A 314 12.99 17.57 -14.53
C ALA A 314 12.82 19.06 -14.89
N GLY A 315 11.56 19.51 -14.92
CA GLY A 315 11.19 20.89 -15.25
C GLY A 315 11.22 21.24 -16.74
N GLU A 316 11.52 20.28 -17.60
CA GLU A 316 11.56 20.48 -19.05
C GLU A 316 10.18 20.27 -19.68
N GLU A 317 9.90 20.96 -20.79
CA GLU A 317 8.68 20.76 -21.57
C GLU A 317 8.86 19.75 -22.71
N GLY A 318 7.79 19.02 -23.03
CA GLY A 318 7.76 18.13 -24.20
C GLY A 318 8.81 17.02 -24.15
N VAL A 319 9.10 16.47 -22.96
CA VAL A 319 10.07 15.38 -22.79
C VAL A 319 9.64 14.18 -23.64
N LEU A 320 10.57 13.61 -24.42
CA LEU A 320 10.26 12.42 -25.23
C LEU A 320 10.16 11.19 -24.32
N VAL A 321 8.98 10.58 -24.26
CA VAL A 321 8.71 9.47 -23.33
C VAL A 321 8.20 8.25 -24.07
N ARG A 322 8.76 7.08 -23.74
CA ARG A 322 8.22 5.77 -24.13
C ARG A 322 7.77 5.01 -22.89
N MET A 323 6.48 4.68 -22.83
CA MET A 323 5.94 3.77 -21.82
C MET A 323 5.83 2.36 -22.40
N HIS A 324 6.86 1.56 -22.18
CA HIS A 324 7.03 0.22 -22.73
C HIS A 324 6.43 -0.82 -21.79
N SER A 325 5.59 -1.70 -22.34
CA SER A 325 5.04 -2.84 -21.61
C SER A 325 6.01 -4.01 -21.75
N GLU A 326 6.38 -4.65 -20.64
CA GLU A 326 7.23 -5.84 -20.62
C GLU A 326 6.75 -6.91 -21.61
N CYS A 327 7.68 -7.42 -22.43
CA CYS A 327 7.44 -8.54 -23.32
C CYS A 327 8.72 -9.37 -23.43
N LEU A 328 8.88 -10.39 -22.57
CA LEU A 328 10.09 -11.22 -22.52
C LEU A 328 10.46 -11.80 -23.88
N THR A 329 9.47 -12.38 -24.58
CA THR A 329 9.68 -13.02 -25.87
C THR A 329 10.17 -12.04 -26.94
N GLY A 330 9.67 -10.80 -26.93
CA GLY A 330 10.07 -9.78 -27.91
C GLY A 330 11.36 -9.07 -27.51
N ASP A 331 11.43 -8.61 -26.26
CA ASP A 331 12.46 -7.72 -25.77
C ASP A 331 13.80 -8.45 -25.52
N VAL A 332 13.75 -9.72 -25.07
CA VAL A 332 14.95 -10.52 -24.75
C VAL A 332 15.23 -11.57 -25.81
N PHE A 333 14.24 -12.36 -26.20
CA PHE A 333 14.44 -13.46 -27.17
C PHE A 333 14.26 -13.04 -28.63
N ALA A 334 14.02 -11.75 -28.90
CA ALA A 334 13.89 -11.20 -30.24
C ALA A 334 12.84 -11.92 -31.13
N SER A 335 11.73 -12.38 -30.52
CA SER A 335 10.66 -13.06 -31.24
C SER A 335 10.08 -12.19 -32.36
N LEU A 336 9.99 -12.77 -33.55
CA LEU A 336 9.39 -12.13 -34.72
C LEU A 336 7.86 -12.12 -34.71
N ARG A 337 7.21 -12.86 -33.79
CA ARG A 337 5.74 -12.92 -33.67
C ARG A 337 5.12 -11.62 -33.16
N CYS A 338 5.89 -10.76 -32.52
CA CYS A 338 5.43 -9.46 -32.01
C CYS A 338 6.44 -8.37 -32.35
N ASP A 339 5.99 -7.12 -32.29
CA ASP A 339 6.79 -5.94 -32.59
C ASP A 339 7.44 -5.28 -31.35
N CYS A 340 7.20 -5.83 -30.15
CA CYS A 340 7.62 -5.22 -28.89
C CYS A 340 9.13 -4.95 -28.80
N GLY A 341 9.96 -5.95 -29.16
CA GLY A 341 11.42 -5.82 -29.10
C GLY A 341 11.95 -4.74 -30.04
N PHE A 342 11.44 -4.70 -31.27
CA PHE A 342 11.77 -3.67 -32.24
C PHE A 342 11.35 -2.28 -31.77
N GLN A 343 10.15 -2.15 -31.19
CA GLN A 343 9.67 -0.90 -30.62
C GLN A 343 10.56 -0.41 -29.45
N LEU A 344 11.01 -1.31 -28.56
CA LEU A 344 11.90 -0.95 -27.47
C LEU A 344 13.24 -0.42 -28.00
N GLN A 345 13.84 -1.15 -28.94
CA GLN A 345 15.11 -0.76 -29.57
C GLN A 345 15.00 0.59 -30.28
N GLU A 346 13.93 0.82 -31.04
CA GLU A 346 13.72 2.08 -31.74
C GLU A 346 13.48 3.25 -30.77
N ALA A 347 12.75 3.02 -29.68
CA ALA A 347 12.58 4.03 -28.64
C ALA A 347 13.91 4.38 -27.95
N MET A 348 14.74 3.37 -27.65
CA MET A 348 16.10 3.58 -27.12
C MET A 348 16.97 4.39 -28.07
N ARG A 349 16.93 4.07 -29.38
CA ARG A 349 17.66 4.81 -30.41
C ARG A 349 17.23 6.28 -30.48
N ARG A 350 15.93 6.54 -30.67
CA ARG A 350 15.38 7.92 -30.77
C ARG A 350 15.66 8.77 -29.54
N ILE A 351 15.48 8.20 -28.34
CA ILE A 351 15.74 8.93 -27.09
C ILE A 351 17.25 9.13 -26.88
N GLY A 352 18.07 8.14 -27.26
CA GLY A 352 19.52 8.23 -27.26
C GLY A 352 20.03 9.41 -28.11
N GLU A 353 19.57 9.48 -29.36
CA GLU A 353 19.86 10.54 -30.34
C GLU A 353 19.35 11.91 -29.91
N ALA A 354 18.11 11.98 -29.40
CA ALA A 354 17.54 13.23 -28.90
C ALA A 354 18.31 13.79 -27.69
N GLY A 355 19.14 12.99 -27.01
CA GLY A 355 19.93 13.40 -25.86
C GLY A 355 19.12 13.70 -24.59
N ARG A 356 17.79 13.65 -24.67
CA ARG A 356 16.84 13.91 -23.58
C ARG A 356 15.57 13.08 -23.73
N GLY A 357 15.23 12.29 -22.71
CA GLY A 357 13.98 11.53 -22.69
C GLY A 357 13.93 10.43 -21.63
N VAL A 358 12.80 9.73 -21.56
CA VAL A 358 12.54 8.68 -20.57
C VAL A 358 11.94 7.45 -21.24
N ILE A 359 12.45 6.27 -20.89
CA ILE A 359 11.81 4.99 -21.20
C ILE A 359 11.38 4.37 -19.88
N LEU A 360 10.08 4.14 -19.71
CA LEU A 360 9.53 3.39 -18.59
C LEU A 360 9.32 1.96 -19.04
N TYR A 361 9.99 1.01 -18.39
CA TYR A 361 9.79 -0.41 -18.58
C TYR A 361 8.82 -0.93 -17.52
N MET A 362 7.57 -1.09 -17.92
CA MET A 362 6.45 -1.46 -17.06
C MET A 362 6.40 -2.98 -16.91
N ARG A 363 6.95 -3.49 -15.80
CA ARG A 363 6.85 -4.90 -15.42
C ARG A 363 5.44 -5.28 -14.98
N GLY A 364 5.05 -6.52 -15.21
CA GLY A 364 3.69 -7.01 -14.97
C GLY A 364 2.70 -6.73 -16.12
N HIS A 365 3.15 -6.11 -17.21
CA HIS A 365 2.33 -5.90 -18.41
C HIS A 365 2.45 -7.03 -19.45
N GLU A 366 3.21 -8.08 -19.14
CA GLU A 366 3.38 -9.23 -20.00
C GLU A 366 2.02 -9.83 -20.38
N GLY A 367 1.86 -10.16 -21.66
CA GLY A 367 0.59 -10.68 -22.18
C GLY A 367 -0.61 -9.74 -22.03
N ARG A 368 -0.42 -8.43 -21.91
CA ARG A 368 -1.48 -7.46 -21.51
C ARG A 368 -1.94 -7.59 -20.05
N GLY A 369 -1.05 -8.06 -19.18
CA GLY A 369 -1.29 -8.15 -17.74
C GLY A 369 -1.74 -9.54 -17.26
N ILE A 370 -1.97 -10.49 -18.18
CA ILE A 370 -2.25 -11.90 -17.85
C ILE A 370 -0.97 -12.65 -17.43
N GLY A 371 0.21 -12.14 -17.78
CA GLY A 371 1.49 -12.78 -17.46
C GLY A 371 2.01 -13.71 -18.55
N LEU A 372 3.23 -14.21 -18.34
CA LEU A 372 3.99 -14.95 -19.36
C LEU A 372 3.40 -16.32 -19.65
N ILE A 373 3.01 -17.07 -18.61
CA ILE A 373 2.53 -18.44 -18.75
C ILE A 373 1.22 -18.47 -19.54
N ASP A 374 0.26 -17.64 -19.14
CA ASP A 374 -1.04 -17.54 -19.80
C ASP A 374 -0.92 -17.01 -21.24
N LYS A 375 0.02 -16.09 -21.50
CA LYS A 375 0.37 -15.67 -22.87
C LYS A 375 0.84 -16.85 -23.73
N LEU A 376 1.72 -17.70 -23.21
CA LEU A 376 2.22 -18.86 -23.96
C LEU A 376 1.11 -19.91 -24.16
N ALA A 377 0.23 -20.10 -23.17
CA ALA A 377 -0.95 -20.95 -23.31
C ALA A 377 -1.89 -20.44 -24.41
N ALA A 378 -2.14 -19.13 -24.46
CA ALA A 378 -2.93 -18.50 -25.52
C ALA A 378 -2.28 -18.69 -26.91
N TYR A 379 -0.95 -18.62 -27.01
CA TYR A 379 -0.24 -18.92 -28.27
C TYR A 379 -0.45 -20.37 -28.72
N ALA A 380 -0.37 -21.33 -27.80
CA ALA A 380 -0.59 -22.74 -28.13
C ALA A 380 -2.01 -23.01 -28.64
N LEU A 381 -3.02 -22.32 -28.08
CA LEU A 381 -4.41 -22.39 -28.56
C LEU A 381 -4.58 -21.75 -29.94
N GLN A 382 -3.89 -20.63 -30.19
CA GLN A 382 -3.92 -19.97 -31.51
C GLN A 382 -3.28 -20.82 -32.61
N GLU A 383 -2.19 -21.55 -32.30
CA GLU A 383 -1.57 -22.50 -33.22
C GLU A 383 -2.50 -23.66 -33.59
N GLN A 384 -3.50 -23.96 -32.74
CA GLN A 384 -4.54 -24.95 -33.00
C GLN A 384 -5.73 -24.37 -33.79
N GLY A 385 -5.62 -23.14 -34.28
CA GLY A 385 -6.61 -22.48 -35.14
C GLY A 385 -7.66 -21.65 -34.41
N ARG A 386 -7.56 -21.49 -33.08
CA ARG A 386 -8.44 -20.58 -32.33
C ARG A 386 -8.08 -19.14 -32.57
N ASP A 387 -9.07 -18.26 -32.63
CA ASP A 387 -8.79 -16.83 -32.70
C ASP A 387 -8.32 -16.29 -31.33
N THR A 388 -7.76 -15.07 -31.32
CA THR A 388 -7.20 -14.48 -30.08
C THR A 388 -8.24 -14.24 -28.98
N VAL A 389 -9.51 -14.04 -29.33
CA VAL A 389 -10.59 -13.81 -28.38
C VAL A 389 -11.09 -15.12 -27.81
N GLU A 390 -11.29 -16.13 -28.67
CA GLU A 390 -11.66 -17.50 -28.28
C GLU A 390 -10.63 -18.10 -27.32
N ALA A 391 -9.34 -17.99 -27.66
CA ALA A 391 -8.26 -18.49 -26.81
C ALA A 391 -8.24 -17.83 -25.41
N ASN A 392 -8.56 -16.55 -25.32
CA ASN A 392 -8.63 -15.84 -24.02
C ASN A 392 -9.88 -16.24 -23.23
N LEU A 393 -11.02 -16.42 -23.90
CA LEU A 393 -12.27 -16.87 -23.28
C LEU A 393 -12.15 -18.29 -22.74
N ASP A 394 -11.50 -19.20 -23.48
CA ASP A 394 -11.25 -20.58 -23.03
C ASP A 394 -10.38 -20.64 -21.76
N LEU A 395 -9.49 -19.67 -21.61
CA LEU A 395 -8.60 -19.53 -20.44
C LEU A 395 -9.23 -18.70 -19.31
N GLY A 396 -10.42 -18.12 -19.51
CA GLY A 396 -11.10 -17.27 -18.53
C GLY A 396 -10.37 -15.94 -18.25
N LEU A 397 -9.65 -15.41 -19.23
CA LEU A 397 -8.76 -14.25 -19.06
C LEU A 397 -9.40 -12.94 -19.53
N PRO A 398 -9.11 -11.81 -18.86
CA PRO A 398 -9.55 -10.49 -19.30
C PRO A 398 -8.83 -10.07 -20.60
N GLU A 399 -9.49 -9.25 -21.43
CA GLU A 399 -8.93 -8.78 -22.71
C GLU A 399 -7.70 -7.87 -22.53
N ASP A 400 -7.68 -7.04 -21.48
CA ASP A 400 -6.57 -6.16 -21.12
C ASP A 400 -6.65 -5.78 -19.63
N SER A 401 -5.62 -6.10 -18.85
CA SER A 401 -5.57 -5.82 -17.40
C SER A 401 -4.42 -4.89 -17.00
N ARG A 402 -3.87 -4.13 -17.96
CA ARG A 402 -2.71 -3.25 -17.71
C ARG A 402 -3.11 -2.01 -16.91
N ASP A 403 -2.30 -1.68 -15.91
CA ASP A 403 -2.41 -0.48 -15.09
C ASP A 403 -1.23 0.46 -15.39
N TYR A 404 -1.51 1.66 -15.88
CA TYR A 404 -0.49 2.66 -16.21
C TYR A 404 -0.21 3.64 -15.07
N GLY A 405 -0.89 3.52 -13.94
CA GLY A 405 -0.78 4.43 -12.80
C GLY A 405 0.63 4.50 -12.22
N ALA A 406 1.34 3.38 -12.11
CA ALA A 406 2.73 3.37 -11.66
C ALA A 406 3.63 4.20 -12.60
N GLY A 407 3.38 4.13 -13.92
CA GLY A 407 4.13 4.89 -14.92
C GLY A 407 3.93 6.40 -14.78
N ALA A 408 2.69 6.84 -14.54
CA ALA A 408 2.38 8.25 -14.28
C ALA A 408 3.07 8.76 -13.01
N ARG A 409 3.05 7.98 -11.93
CA ARG A 409 3.74 8.31 -10.66
C ARG A 409 5.25 8.40 -10.83
N MET A 410 5.85 7.50 -11.61
CA MET A 410 7.28 7.57 -11.95
C MET A 410 7.63 8.85 -12.70
N LEU A 411 6.79 9.30 -13.65
CA LEU A 411 7.00 10.56 -14.38
C LEU A 411 6.91 11.79 -13.46
N ALA A 412 5.95 11.80 -12.55
CA ALA A 412 5.82 12.85 -11.54
C ALA A 412 7.06 12.93 -10.64
N ASP A 413 7.55 11.79 -10.15
CA ASP A 413 8.79 11.72 -9.36
C ASP A 413 10.03 12.14 -10.16
N LEU A 414 10.07 11.88 -11.48
CA LEU A 414 11.12 12.37 -12.37
C LEU A 414 11.03 13.88 -12.67
N GLY A 415 9.96 14.55 -12.24
CA GLY A 415 9.70 15.97 -12.49
C GLY A 415 9.29 16.27 -13.94
N VAL A 416 8.71 15.30 -14.65
CA VAL A 416 8.24 15.46 -16.03
C VAL A 416 6.84 16.06 -16.01
N ASN A 417 6.73 17.34 -16.38
CA ASN A 417 5.47 18.09 -16.35
C ASN A 417 4.67 18.01 -17.65
N SER A 418 5.35 17.80 -18.78
CA SER A 418 4.71 17.54 -20.07
C SER A 418 5.57 16.63 -20.93
N LEU A 419 4.93 15.83 -21.79
CA LEU A 419 5.63 14.84 -22.59
C LEU A 419 5.11 14.71 -24.02
N ARG A 420 6.01 14.22 -24.88
CA ARG A 420 5.72 13.71 -26.21
C ARG A 420 5.75 12.19 -26.15
N LEU A 421 4.60 11.54 -26.33
CA LEU A 421 4.46 10.11 -26.09
C LEU A 421 4.78 9.29 -27.36
N LEU A 422 5.80 8.44 -27.28
CA LEU A 422 6.14 7.46 -28.33
C LEU A 422 5.18 6.26 -28.30
N THR A 423 4.08 6.35 -29.06
CA THR A 423 3.07 5.28 -29.11
C THR A 423 2.23 5.27 -30.39
N ASN A 424 1.88 4.06 -30.85
CA ASN A 424 0.91 3.83 -31.92
C ASN A 424 -0.50 3.55 -31.37
N ASN A 425 -0.64 3.33 -30.06
CA ASN A 425 -1.89 2.96 -29.43
C ASN A 425 -2.61 4.22 -28.93
N PRO A 426 -3.76 4.62 -29.52
CA PRO A 426 -4.52 5.77 -29.05
C PRO A 426 -5.12 5.56 -27.66
N ALA A 427 -5.47 4.33 -27.27
CA ALA A 427 -5.98 4.02 -25.93
C ALA A 427 -4.92 4.24 -24.84
N LYS A 428 -3.63 4.08 -25.17
CA LYS A 428 -2.52 4.39 -24.24
C LYS A 428 -2.43 5.89 -23.95
N ARG A 429 -2.92 6.75 -24.85
CA ARG A 429 -3.00 8.20 -24.60
C ARG A 429 -4.04 8.51 -23.52
N ALA A 430 -5.27 8.04 -23.72
CA ALA A 430 -6.36 8.23 -22.77
C ALA A 430 -6.02 7.64 -21.39
N GLY A 431 -5.44 6.43 -21.37
CA GLY A 431 -5.02 5.78 -20.15
C GLY A 431 -3.90 6.50 -19.39
N VAL A 432 -3.04 7.30 -20.05
CA VAL A 432 -1.98 8.07 -19.36
C VAL A 432 -2.44 9.48 -19.00
N GLU A 433 -3.28 10.10 -19.83
CA GLU A 433 -3.91 11.41 -19.54
C GLU A 433 -4.87 11.32 -18.34
N ALA A 434 -5.53 10.17 -18.12
CA ALA A 434 -6.38 9.91 -16.96
C ALA A 434 -5.65 10.14 -15.63
N TYR A 435 -4.36 9.77 -15.55
CA TYR A 435 -3.53 9.97 -14.36
C TYR A 435 -2.92 11.38 -14.25
N GLY A 436 -3.46 12.36 -14.98
CA GLY A 436 -3.07 13.77 -14.88
C GLY A 436 -1.74 14.13 -15.57
N VAL A 437 -1.24 13.30 -16.46
CA VAL A 437 -0.01 13.56 -17.24
C VAL A 437 -0.35 14.38 -18.50
N ARG A 438 0.28 15.54 -18.67
CA ARG A 438 0.07 16.40 -19.84
C ARG A 438 0.82 15.88 -21.07
N ILE A 439 0.10 15.27 -22.00
CA ILE A 439 0.64 14.85 -23.30
C ILE A 439 0.49 16.00 -24.30
N VAL A 440 1.60 16.58 -24.74
CA VAL A 440 1.61 17.69 -25.73
C VAL A 440 1.66 17.20 -27.17
N GLU A 441 2.15 15.97 -27.39
CA GLU A 441 2.27 15.37 -28.71
C GLU A 441 2.22 13.85 -28.63
N ARG A 442 1.60 13.20 -29.61
CA ARG A 442 1.76 11.77 -29.84
C ARG A 442 2.73 11.57 -31.00
N VAL A 443 3.86 10.93 -30.73
CA VAL A 443 4.89 10.64 -31.71
C VAL A 443 4.75 9.17 -32.16
N PRO A 444 4.48 8.89 -33.44
CA PRO A 444 4.39 7.52 -33.94
C PRO A 444 5.70 6.75 -33.76
N LEU A 445 5.59 5.46 -33.43
CA LEU A 445 6.70 4.52 -33.26
C LEU A 445 6.53 3.34 -34.23
N VAL A 446 6.77 3.61 -35.51
CA VAL A 446 6.65 2.61 -36.58
C VAL A 446 7.97 1.85 -36.72
N VAL A 447 7.90 0.52 -36.78
CA VAL A 447 9.07 -0.39 -36.88
C VAL A 447 8.94 -1.42 -38.01
N GLY A 448 7.91 -1.26 -38.87
CA GLY A 448 7.60 -2.15 -40.00
C GLY A 448 6.96 -3.49 -39.60
N GLU A 449 6.54 -4.24 -40.61
CA GLU A 449 5.97 -5.59 -40.47
C GLU A 449 6.91 -6.67 -41.04
N ASN A 450 6.69 -7.92 -40.64
CA ASN A 450 7.32 -9.11 -41.19
C ASN A 450 6.26 -10.23 -41.33
N ASP A 451 6.62 -11.31 -42.02
CA ASP A 451 5.66 -12.39 -42.31
C ASP A 451 5.09 -13.08 -41.07
N HIS A 452 5.82 -13.06 -39.95
CA HIS A 452 5.38 -13.66 -38.69
C HIS A 452 4.47 -12.76 -37.84
N ASN A 453 4.55 -11.43 -37.98
CA ASN A 453 3.74 -10.48 -37.20
C ASN A 453 2.64 -9.79 -38.01
N ARG A 454 2.58 -9.98 -39.34
CA ARG A 454 1.55 -9.39 -40.23
C ARG A 454 0.14 -9.55 -39.65
N ASN A 455 -0.29 -10.78 -39.41
CA ASN A 455 -1.64 -11.07 -38.89
C ASN A 455 -1.89 -10.45 -37.51
N TYR A 456 -0.86 -10.41 -36.66
CA TYR A 456 -0.93 -9.79 -35.34
C TYR A 456 -1.08 -8.26 -35.43
N LEU A 457 -0.32 -7.60 -36.30
CA LEU A 457 -0.40 -6.15 -36.53
C LEU A 457 -1.71 -5.75 -37.17
N HIS A 458 -2.17 -6.47 -38.19
CA HIS A 458 -3.49 -6.28 -38.80
C HIS A 458 -4.62 -6.40 -37.77
N THR A 459 -4.54 -7.39 -36.86
CA THR A 459 -5.52 -7.53 -35.77
C THR A 459 -5.50 -6.33 -34.83
N LYS A 460 -4.32 -5.78 -34.49
CA LYS A 460 -4.20 -4.55 -33.69
C LYS A 460 -4.79 -3.32 -34.36
N VAL A 461 -4.64 -3.17 -35.67
CA VAL A 461 -5.25 -2.07 -36.42
C VAL A 461 -6.77 -2.25 -36.48
N ALA A 462 -7.24 -3.41 -36.91
CA ALA A 462 -8.66 -3.66 -37.17
C ALA A 462 -9.52 -3.72 -35.91
N LYS A 463 -9.05 -4.39 -34.84
CA LYS A 463 -9.84 -4.62 -33.62
C LYS A 463 -9.50 -3.65 -32.48
N LEU A 464 -8.28 -3.10 -32.44
CA LEU A 464 -7.78 -2.30 -31.30
C LEU A 464 -7.42 -0.86 -31.69
N GLY A 465 -7.81 -0.40 -32.88
CA GLY A 465 -7.68 0.99 -33.32
C GLY A 465 -6.26 1.54 -33.39
N HIS A 466 -5.23 0.68 -33.47
CA HIS A 466 -3.84 1.15 -33.56
C HIS A 466 -3.62 1.85 -34.91
N VAL A 467 -2.94 3.00 -34.89
CA VAL A 467 -2.52 3.70 -36.12
C VAL A 467 -1.09 3.27 -36.43
N ILE A 468 -0.95 2.35 -37.38
CA ILE A 468 0.34 1.81 -37.84
C ILE A 468 0.41 2.11 -39.33
N ASP A 469 1.48 2.79 -39.76
CA ASP A 469 1.78 2.93 -41.18
C ASP A 469 2.44 1.64 -41.65
N MET A 470 1.82 0.95 -42.60
CA MET A 470 2.20 -0.39 -43.05
C MET A 470 3.23 -0.26 -44.17
N GLU A 471 4.41 0.30 -43.86
CA GLU A 471 5.55 0.30 -44.77
C GLU A 471 6.60 -0.73 -44.34
N ASP A 472 7.38 -1.20 -45.31
CA ASP A 472 8.49 -2.13 -45.13
C ASP A 472 9.46 -1.64 -44.03
N PRO A 473 9.96 -2.54 -43.16
CA PRO A 473 10.91 -2.15 -42.12
C PRO A 473 12.21 -1.61 -42.75
N PRO A 474 12.90 -0.65 -42.10
CA PRO A 474 14.14 -0.07 -42.61
C PRO A 474 15.22 -1.14 -42.87
N SER A 475 16.09 -0.90 -43.85
CA SER A 475 17.03 -1.88 -44.44
C SER A 475 17.90 -2.65 -43.43
N GLU A 476 18.24 -2.05 -42.28
CA GLU A 476 18.99 -2.70 -41.20
C GLU A 476 18.26 -3.90 -40.56
N VAL A 477 16.93 -3.98 -40.69
CA VAL A 477 16.12 -5.12 -40.21
C VAL A 477 16.09 -6.24 -41.24
N ARG A 478 16.11 -5.92 -42.54
CA ARG A 478 16.13 -6.91 -43.64
C ARG A 478 17.40 -7.76 -43.62
N GLU A 479 18.54 -7.17 -43.27
CA GLU A 479 19.83 -7.90 -43.16
C GLU A 479 19.85 -8.95 -42.03
N ARG A 480 18.94 -8.85 -41.04
CA ARG A 480 18.86 -9.83 -39.94
C ARG A 480 17.86 -10.95 -40.19
N THR A 481 16.92 -10.77 -41.11
CA THR A 481 15.91 -11.77 -41.47
C THR A 481 16.29 -12.57 -42.74
N GLY A 482 17.37 -12.19 -43.41
CA GLY A 482 17.87 -12.84 -44.62
C GLY A 482 19.13 -13.69 -44.37
N GLN A 483 19.03 -14.71 -43.52
CA GLN A 483 19.88 -15.91 -43.61
C GLN A 483 18.99 -17.11 -43.28
N ASP A 484 18.94 -18.03 -44.23
CA ASP A 484 18.06 -19.20 -44.35
C ASP A 484 17.94 -20.08 -43.09
#